data_AF-A0A3C1UET1-F1
#
_entry.id   AF-A0A3C1UET1-F1
#
_cell.length_a   1.000
_cell.length_b   1.000
_cell.length_c   1.000
_cell.angle_alpha   90.00
_cell.angle_beta   90.00
_cell.angle_gamma   90.00
#
_symmetry.space_group_name_H-M   'P 1'
#
loop_
_entity.id
_entity.type
_entity.pdbx_description
1 polymer ?
#
loop_
_entity_poly.entity_id
_entity_poly.type
_entity_poly.pdbx_seq_one_letter_code
_entity_poly.pdbx_strand_id
1 'polypeptide(L)' 'KRLWVACADAKIEILSLQMAGKRRMPTADFLRGFNIEGCHC' A
#
# COMPACT_ATOMS: atom_id res chain seq x y z
N LYS A 1 -5.63 -2.65 -7.81
CA LYS A 1 -5.49 -3.50 -6.59
C LYS A 1 -5.70 -2.61 -5.35
N ARG A 2 -6.15 -3.15 -4.21
CA ARG A 2 -6.30 -2.43 -2.93
C ARG A 2 -5.20 -2.87 -1.96
N LEU A 3 -4.82 -2.02 -1.01
CA LEU A 3 -3.83 -2.33 0.03
C LEU A 3 -4.49 -2.22 1.40
N TRP A 4 -4.51 -3.34 2.11
CA TRP A 4 -4.99 -3.43 3.49
C TRP A 4 -3.84 -3.76 4.40
N VAL A 5 -3.75 -3.06 5.53
CA VAL A 5 -2.78 -3.35 6.59
C VAL A 5 -3.56 -3.85 7.79
N ALA A 6 -3.21 -5.04 8.29
CA ALA A 6 -3.73 -5.54 9.54
C ALA A 6 -3.19 -4.69 10.69
N CYS A 7 -4.06 -4.28 11.60
CA CYS A 7 -3.70 -3.52 12.80
C CYS A 7 -4.12 -4.30 14.04
N ALA A 8 -3.74 -3.83 15.23
CA ALA A 8 -4.14 -4.45 16.48
C ALA A 8 -5.68 -4.49 16.64
N ASP A 9 -6.36 -3.48 16.12
CA ASP A 9 -7.82 -3.43 16.00
C ASP A 9 -8.19 -3.21 14.53
N ALA A 10 -8.82 -4.22 13.94
CA ALA A 10 -9.24 -4.27 12.54
C ALA A 10 -8.11 -4.01 11.52
N LYS A 11 -8.51 -3.58 10.31
CA LYS A 11 -7.62 -3.32 9.18
C LYS A 11 -7.87 -1.94 8.62
N ILE A 12 -6.81 -1.30 8.13
CA ILE A 12 -6.88 0.01 7.50
C ILE A 12 -6.60 -0.14 6.00
N GLU A 13 -7.38 0.55 5.17
CA GLU A 13 -7.10 0.68 3.74
C GLU A 13 -6.17 1.85 3.48
N ILE A 14 -5.06 1.61 2.79
CA ILE A 14 -4.19 2.68 2.31
C ILE A 14 -4.72 3.13 0.96
N LEU A 15 -5.18 4.39 0.88
CA LEU A 15 -5.74 4.96 -0.35
C LEU A 15 -4.68 5.62 -1.25
N SER A 16 -3.66 6.23 -0.63
CA SER A 16 -2.53 6.84 -1.31
C SER A 16 -1.28 6.77 -0.46
N LEU A 17 -0.13 6.71 -1.10
CA LEU A 17 1.17 6.67 -0.44
C LEU A 17 2.22 7.41 -1.28
N GLN A 18 3.37 7.67 -0.68
CA GLN A 18 4.49 8.33 -1.35
C GLN A 18 5.76 7.54 -1.10
N MET A 19 6.39 7.07 -2.18
CA MET A 19 7.73 6.50 -2.10
C MET A 19 8.73 7.63 -1.94
N ALA A 20 9.80 7.37 -1.17
CA ALA A 20 10.89 8.34 -0.99
C ALA A 20 11.40 8.86 -2.36
N GLY A 21 11.51 10.18 -2.48
CA GLY A 21 11.94 10.85 -3.72
C GLY A 21 10.91 10.87 -4.87
N LYS A 22 9.68 10.39 -4.67
CA LYS A 22 8.59 10.46 -5.68
C LYS A 22 7.43 11.33 -5.20
N ARG A 23 6.51 11.65 -6.12
CA ARG A 23 5.23 12.29 -5.75
C ARG A 23 4.32 11.27 -5.06
N ARG A 24 3.41 11.77 -4.23
CA ARG A 24 2.29 10.96 -3.69
C ARG A 24 1.45 10.43 -4.85
N MET A 25 0.98 9.19 -4.72
CA MET A 25 0.19 8.52 -5.74
C MET A 25 -0.90 7.64 -5.12
N PRO A 26 -1.98 7.35 -5.86
CA PRO A 26 -2.94 6.33 -5.48
C PRO A 26 -2.26 4.97 -5.28
N THR A 27 -2.74 4.21 -4.30
CA THR A 27 -2.25 2.86 -4.03
C THR A 27 -2.33 1.94 -5.25
N ALA A 28 -3.37 2.09 -6.07
CA ALA A 28 -3.53 1.30 -7.28
C ALA A 28 -2.37 1.50 -8.27
N ASP A 29 -1.82 2.71 -8.37
CA ASP A 29 -0.70 3.02 -9.25
C ASP A 29 0.61 2.47 -8.69
N PHE A 30 0.82 2.57 -7.37
CA PHE A 30 1.97 1.96 -6.70
C PHE A 30 2.01 0.44 -6.92
N LEU A 31 0.88 -0.26 -6.75
CA LEU A 31 0.78 -1.71 -6.89
C LEU A 31 0.86 -2.22 -8.33
N ARG A 32 0.92 -1.34 -9.33
CA ARG A 32 1.22 -1.73 -10.72
C ARG A 32 2.71 -2.03 -10.89
N GLY A 33 3.58 -1.30 -10.19
CA GLY A 33 5.03 -1.41 -10.29
C GLY A 33 5.68 -2.25 -9.19
N PHE A 34 4.95 -2.54 -8.10
CA PHE A 34 5.47 -3.26 -6.94
C PHE A 34 4.57 -4.45 -6.59
N ASN A 35 5.17 -5.63 -6.50
CA ASN A 35 4.51 -6.81 -5.96
C ASN A 35 4.87 -6.97 -4.48
N ILE A 36 3.85 -6.97 -3.64
CA ILE A 36 3.97 -7.11 -2.18
C ILE A 36 3.24 -8.37 -1.67
N GLU A 37 2.84 -9.25 -2.59
CA GLU A 37 2.30 -10.56 -2.26
C GLU A 37 3.37 -11.38 -1.49
N GLY A 38 3.01 -11.94 -0.33
CA GLY A 38 3.92 -12.71 0.53
C GLY A 38 4.75 -11.90 1.52
N CYS A 39 4.65 -10.56 1.53
CA CYS A 39 5.17 -9.77 2.63
C CYS A 39 4.24 -9.90 3.85
N HIS A 40 4.73 -10.56 4.89
CA HIS A 40 4.06 -10.68 6.18
C HIS A 40 4.81 -9.83 7.21
N CYS A 41 4.08 -9.03 7.96
CA CYS A 41 4.57 -8.20 9.06
C CYS A 41 3.78 -8.53 10.33
#